data_AF-A0A3B9FNV7-F1
#
_entry.id   AF-A0A3B9FNV7-F1
#
_cell.length_a   1.000
_cell.length_b   1.000
_cell.length_c   1.000
_cell.angle_alpha   90.00
_cell.angle_beta   90.00
_cell.angle_gamma   90.00
#
_symmetry.space_group_name_H-M   'P 1'
#
loop_
_entity.id
_entity.type
_entity.pdbx_description
1 polymer ?
#
loop_
_entity_poly.entity_id
_entity_poly.type
_entity_poly.pdbx_seq_one_letter_code
_entity_poly.pdbx_strand_id
1 'polypeptide(L)'
;RGFHQHLEYKPLVNARAHQLGKDRRILNDRLSGQYRRYLDVLKFHPKLGDEDLLAVSYYLLLQDRVGEGLNFFAKVRREKITEKLQYEYMATYADFYKGELASARQRASKYADYPVDRWQNLFREALAQLDEIDGKGVKPVDDENREQVQDVLASSEPGLELEVEKGEISIHARNLKDCTVNYYPMDVELLFSRKPFVKDDTEHFTSIVPNLSRTISLPKGKEAHSFPVPDEFADRNVMVEVVAAGIREAKAYYANDLKVQLVENYGQVRVAHSETGKPLPETYVKVYA
;
A
#
# COMPACT_ATOMS: atom_id res chain seq x y z
N ARG A 1 5.86 1.94 -46.50
CA ARG A 1 4.90 1.69 -45.39
C ARG A 1 4.77 0.18 -45.28
N GLY A 2 5.43 -0.48 -44.32
CA GLY A 2 5.43 -1.95 -44.23
C GLY A 2 6.64 -2.62 -43.58
N PHE A 3 7.68 -1.86 -43.19
CA PHE A 3 8.91 -2.44 -42.60
C PHE A 3 8.89 -2.59 -41.07
N HIS A 4 7.83 -2.15 -40.40
CA HIS A 4 7.67 -2.28 -38.95
C HIS A 4 6.22 -2.64 -38.61
N GLN A 5 6.06 -3.66 -37.77
CA GLN A 5 4.79 -4.03 -37.16
C GLN A 5 4.87 -3.71 -35.68
N HIS A 6 3.89 -2.94 -35.17
CA HIS A 6 3.77 -2.72 -33.74
C HIS A 6 3.29 -3.99 -33.06
N LEU A 7 4.02 -4.43 -32.04
CA LEU A 7 3.66 -5.59 -31.24
C LEU A 7 3.14 -5.13 -29.88
N GLU A 8 2.06 -5.76 -29.47
CA GLU A 8 1.52 -5.58 -28.14
C GLU A 8 2.17 -6.56 -27.16
N TYR A 9 2.62 -6.05 -26.02
CA TYR A 9 3.25 -6.85 -24.97
C TYR A 9 2.36 -6.81 -23.72
N LYS A 10 1.37 -7.71 -23.62
CA LYS A 10 0.54 -7.93 -22.42
C LYS A 10 0.37 -9.44 -22.17
N PRO A 11 0.58 -9.94 -20.93
CA PRO A 11 1.23 -9.24 -19.82
C PRO A 11 2.74 -9.09 -20.08
N LEU A 12 3.31 -7.94 -19.72
CA LEU A 12 4.76 -7.74 -19.67
C LEU A 12 5.15 -7.51 -18.22
N VAL A 13 5.93 -8.44 -17.65
CA VAL A 13 6.50 -8.29 -16.32
C VAL A 13 7.95 -7.85 -16.48
N ASN A 14 8.23 -6.59 -16.11
CA ASN A 14 9.59 -6.10 -16.03
C ASN A 14 10.23 -6.64 -14.76
N ALA A 15 11.27 -7.47 -14.90
CA ALA A 15 11.97 -8.01 -13.74
C ALA A 15 12.57 -6.92 -12.85
N ARG A 16 12.81 -5.71 -13.38
CA ARG A 16 13.29 -4.53 -12.63
C ARG A 16 12.87 -3.23 -13.33
N ALA A 17 12.32 -2.29 -12.58
CA ALA A 17 11.97 -0.94 -13.05
C ALA A 17 13.15 0.06 -12.97
N HIS A 18 14.08 -0.13 -12.02
CA HIS A 18 15.18 0.80 -11.77
C HIS A 18 16.49 0.42 -12.49
N GLN A 19 17.24 1.45 -12.90
CA GLN A 19 18.54 1.30 -13.55
C GLN A 19 19.58 0.73 -12.58
N LEU A 20 20.22 -0.37 -12.97
CA LEU A 20 21.35 -0.97 -12.24
C LEU A 20 22.65 -0.73 -13.02
N GLY A 21 23.55 0.07 -12.45
CA GLY A 21 24.81 0.44 -13.09
C GLY A 21 24.69 1.64 -14.04
N LYS A 22 25.74 1.88 -14.82
CA LYS A 22 25.87 3.10 -15.66
C LYS A 22 24.88 3.16 -16.82
N ASP A 23 24.41 2.00 -17.30
CA ASP A 23 23.58 1.89 -18.50
C ASP A 23 22.21 1.25 -18.20
N ARG A 24 21.19 1.71 -18.92
CA ARG A 24 19.85 1.09 -18.88
C ARG A 24 19.82 -0.13 -19.78
N ARG A 25 19.30 -1.25 -19.27
CA ARG A 25 19.16 -2.50 -20.03
C ARG A 25 17.72 -3.00 -19.99
N ILE A 26 17.15 -3.22 -21.18
CA ILE A 26 15.88 -3.93 -21.36
C ILE A 26 16.19 -5.44 -21.25
N LEU A 27 15.70 -6.09 -20.19
CA LEU A 27 15.99 -7.50 -19.91
C LEU A 27 15.19 -8.46 -20.79
N ASN A 28 14.00 -8.06 -21.26
CA ASN A 28 13.22 -8.84 -22.19
C ASN A 28 13.82 -8.72 -23.60
N ASP A 29 14.48 -9.77 -24.07
CA ASP A 29 15.18 -9.76 -25.37
C ASP A 29 14.24 -9.49 -26.56
N ARG A 30 12.98 -9.94 -26.50
CA ARG A 30 12.00 -9.70 -27.56
C ARG A 30 11.61 -8.23 -27.63
N LEU A 31 11.32 -7.61 -26.48
CA LEU A 31 11.04 -6.18 -26.39
C LEU A 31 12.26 -5.35 -26.78
N SER A 32 13.44 -5.72 -26.29
CA SER A 32 14.70 -5.05 -26.61
C SER A 32 14.97 -5.05 -28.11
N GLY A 33 14.81 -6.20 -28.77
CA GLY A 33 14.96 -6.31 -30.22
C GLY A 33 13.93 -5.51 -30.99
N GLN A 34 12.67 -5.53 -30.56
CA GLN A 34 11.59 -4.77 -31.19
C GLN A 34 11.78 -3.26 -31.06
N TYR A 35 12.14 -2.79 -29.88
CA TYR A 35 12.43 -1.38 -29.62
C TYR A 35 13.62 -0.90 -30.44
N ARG A 36 14.71 -1.68 -30.52
CA ARG A 36 15.88 -1.34 -31.36
C ARG A 36 15.51 -1.26 -32.84
N ARG A 37 14.76 -2.22 -33.37
CA ARG A 37 14.26 -2.16 -34.75
C ARG A 37 13.40 -0.92 -35.00
N TYR A 38 12.60 -0.52 -34.02
CA TYR A 38 11.81 0.69 -34.12
C TYR A 38 12.69 1.95 -34.16
N LEU A 39 13.68 2.05 -33.27
CA LEU A 39 14.67 3.14 -33.30
C LEU A 39 15.45 3.18 -34.63
N ASP A 40 15.76 2.02 -35.20
CA ASP A 40 16.39 1.89 -36.51
C ASP A 40 15.51 2.42 -37.65
N VAL A 41 14.18 2.38 -37.52
CA VAL A 41 13.28 3.03 -38.47
C VAL A 41 13.25 4.54 -38.24
N LEU A 42 13.11 4.96 -36.98
CA LEU A 42 13.02 6.37 -36.61
C LEU A 42 14.26 7.18 -37.00
N LYS A 43 15.45 6.58 -37.06
CA LYS A 43 16.67 7.29 -37.50
C LYS A 43 16.59 7.80 -38.94
N PHE A 44 15.70 7.23 -39.76
CA PHE A 44 15.47 7.68 -41.13
C PHE A 44 14.32 8.69 -41.25
N HIS A 45 13.61 9.00 -40.16
CA HIS A 45 12.56 10.00 -40.16
C HIS A 45 13.19 11.38 -39.92
N PRO A 46 13.01 12.36 -40.83
CA PRO A 46 13.55 13.71 -40.64
C PRO A 46 12.89 14.45 -39.47
N LYS A 47 11.66 14.06 -39.13
CA LYS A 47 10.91 14.53 -37.96
C LYS A 47 9.95 13.43 -37.53
N LEU A 48 9.78 13.26 -36.22
CA LEU A 48 8.81 12.34 -35.66
C LEU A 48 7.38 12.84 -35.91
N GLY A 49 6.57 12.00 -36.55
CA GLY A 49 5.13 12.20 -36.71
C GLY A 49 4.35 11.84 -35.44
N ASP A 50 3.04 12.11 -35.44
CA ASP A 50 2.18 11.81 -34.29
C ASP A 50 2.10 10.30 -34.01
N GLU A 51 2.05 9.45 -35.04
CA GLU A 51 2.13 7.97 -34.89
C GLU A 51 3.48 7.54 -34.31
N ASP A 52 4.58 8.18 -34.74
CA ASP A 52 5.90 7.87 -34.22
C ASP A 52 6.01 8.17 -32.73
N LEU A 53 5.51 9.35 -32.33
CA LEU A 53 5.47 9.81 -30.95
C LEU A 53 4.62 8.90 -30.07
N LEU A 54 3.46 8.45 -30.58
CA LEU A 54 2.58 7.52 -29.87
C LEU A 54 3.30 6.19 -29.59
N ALA A 55 3.96 5.62 -30.59
CA ALA A 55 4.69 4.37 -30.43
C ALA A 55 5.96 4.53 -29.57
N VAL A 56 6.68 5.66 -29.65
CA VAL A 56 7.78 5.97 -28.73
C VAL A 56 7.28 5.99 -27.29
N SER A 57 6.19 6.70 -27.03
CA SER A 57 5.58 6.75 -25.70
C SER A 57 5.20 5.36 -25.20
N TYR A 58 4.60 4.53 -26.06
CA TYR A 58 4.24 3.16 -25.70
C TYR A 58 5.46 2.33 -25.27
N TYR A 59 6.53 2.32 -26.07
CA TYR A 59 7.75 1.56 -25.72
C TYR A 59 8.45 2.11 -24.47
N LEU A 60 8.37 3.42 -24.20
CA LEU A 60 8.91 4.01 -22.98
C LEU A 60 8.11 3.58 -21.75
N LEU A 61 6.78 3.56 -21.84
CA LEU A 61 5.92 3.07 -20.75
C LEU A 61 6.18 1.59 -20.46
N LEU A 62 6.37 0.75 -21.49
CA LEU A 62 6.76 -0.66 -21.31
C LEU A 62 8.11 -0.85 -20.62
N GLN A 63 8.96 0.18 -20.55
CA GLN A 63 10.27 0.16 -19.89
C GLN A 63 10.24 0.81 -18.50
N ASP A 64 9.06 1.09 -17.94
CA ASP A 64 8.87 1.86 -16.70
C ASP A 64 9.49 3.27 -16.75
N ARG A 65 9.73 3.82 -17.96
CA ARG A 65 10.23 5.18 -18.19
C ARG A 65 9.06 6.16 -18.26
N VAL A 66 8.24 6.16 -17.21
CA VAL A 66 6.93 6.83 -17.17
C VAL A 66 7.03 8.32 -17.53
N GLY A 67 7.91 9.07 -16.85
CA GLY A 67 8.05 10.51 -17.09
C GLY A 67 8.42 10.86 -18.55
N GLU A 68 9.33 10.08 -19.14
CA GLU A 68 9.69 10.26 -20.55
C GLU A 68 8.54 9.87 -21.49
N GLY A 69 7.88 8.75 -21.22
CA GLY A 69 6.72 8.29 -21.97
C GLY A 69 5.61 9.34 -22.02
N LEU A 70 5.28 9.94 -20.86
CA LEU A 70 4.30 11.02 -20.74
C LEU A 70 4.73 12.29 -21.50
N ASN A 71 6.01 12.67 -21.42
CA ASN A 71 6.54 13.82 -22.14
C ASN A 71 6.43 13.69 -23.67
N PHE A 72 6.65 12.49 -24.20
CA PHE A 72 6.42 12.22 -25.63
C PHE A 72 4.92 12.17 -25.95
N PHE A 73 4.10 11.61 -25.05
CA PHE A 73 2.67 11.41 -25.30
C PHE A 73 1.92 12.73 -25.35
N ALA A 74 2.32 13.70 -24.51
CA ALA A 74 1.79 15.06 -24.51
C ALA A 74 1.95 15.79 -25.85
N LYS A 75 2.86 15.35 -26.72
CA LYS A 75 3.08 15.93 -28.06
C LYS A 75 2.20 15.29 -29.14
N VAL A 76 1.53 14.18 -28.83
CA VAL A 76 0.71 13.42 -29.79
C VAL A 76 -0.63 14.11 -29.98
N ARG A 77 -0.94 14.49 -31.22
CA ARG A 77 -2.26 15.03 -31.56
C ARG A 77 -3.25 13.93 -31.89
N ARG A 78 -4.27 13.80 -31.04
CA ARG A 78 -5.34 12.83 -31.12
C ARG A 78 -5.94 12.68 -32.52
N GLU A 79 -6.22 13.80 -33.17
CA GLU A 79 -6.90 13.91 -34.45
C GLU A 79 -6.09 13.29 -35.60
N LYS A 80 -4.75 13.27 -35.47
CA LYS A 80 -3.83 12.75 -36.49
C LYS A 80 -3.51 11.26 -36.39
N ILE A 81 -3.96 10.60 -35.32
CA ILE A 81 -3.74 9.17 -35.11
C ILE A 81 -4.82 8.35 -35.81
N THR A 82 -4.45 7.33 -36.58
CA THR A 82 -5.41 6.41 -37.21
C THR A 82 -6.00 5.44 -36.18
N GLU A 83 -5.15 4.88 -35.30
CA GLU A 83 -5.44 3.92 -34.23
C GLU A 83 -6.13 4.58 -33.05
N LYS A 84 -7.36 5.00 -33.30
CA LYS A 84 -8.10 5.85 -32.37
C LYS A 84 -8.41 5.16 -31.06
N LEU A 85 -8.62 3.85 -31.02
CA LEU A 85 -8.89 3.11 -29.78
C LEU A 85 -7.64 2.98 -28.90
N GLN A 86 -6.51 2.64 -29.49
CA GLN A 86 -5.21 2.47 -28.82
C GLN A 86 -4.75 3.77 -28.17
N TYR A 87 -4.92 4.89 -28.88
CA TYR A 87 -4.67 6.21 -28.30
C TYR A 87 -5.52 6.45 -27.06
N GLU A 88 -6.81 6.12 -27.10
CA GLU A 88 -7.73 6.41 -25.99
C GLU A 88 -7.39 5.57 -24.77
N TYR A 89 -7.05 4.30 -24.95
CA TYR A 89 -6.59 3.47 -23.84
C TYR A 89 -5.28 3.99 -23.24
N MET A 90 -4.33 4.38 -24.09
CA MET A 90 -3.07 4.96 -23.62
C MET A 90 -3.26 6.32 -22.94
N ALA A 91 -4.24 7.12 -23.37
CA ALA A 91 -4.64 8.34 -22.70
C ALA A 91 -5.27 8.06 -21.33
N THR A 92 -6.16 7.06 -21.22
CA THR A 92 -6.69 6.61 -19.93
C THR A 92 -5.55 6.22 -18.99
N TYR A 93 -4.58 5.43 -19.47
CA TYR A 93 -3.41 5.04 -18.69
C TYR A 93 -2.52 6.22 -18.28
N ALA A 94 -2.34 7.21 -19.16
CA ALA A 94 -1.61 8.44 -18.85
C ALA A 94 -2.33 9.29 -17.78
N ASP A 95 -3.66 9.34 -17.81
CA ASP A 95 -4.48 10.08 -16.85
C ASP A 95 -4.32 9.52 -15.42
N PHE A 96 -4.17 8.20 -15.25
CA PHE A 96 -3.83 7.60 -13.95
C PHE A 96 -2.53 8.16 -13.36
N TYR A 97 -1.45 8.23 -14.16
CA TYR A 97 -0.17 8.76 -13.69
C TYR A 97 -0.18 10.25 -13.39
N LYS A 98 -1.07 11.01 -14.04
CA LYS A 98 -1.25 12.44 -13.78
C LYS A 98 -2.21 12.73 -12.63
N GLY A 99 -2.93 11.71 -12.14
CA GLY A 99 -4.02 11.89 -11.19
C GLY A 99 -5.29 12.51 -11.80
N GLU A 100 -5.43 12.50 -13.12
CA GLU A 100 -6.58 13.07 -13.86
C GLU A 100 -7.76 12.06 -13.90
N LEU A 101 -8.17 11.55 -12.73
CA LEU A 101 -9.08 10.41 -12.58
C LEU A 101 -10.47 10.62 -13.22
N ALA A 102 -10.99 11.85 -13.19
CA ALA A 102 -12.27 12.18 -13.82
C ALA A 102 -12.21 12.03 -15.36
N SER A 103 -11.11 12.45 -15.98
CA SER A 103 -10.87 12.26 -17.42
C SER A 103 -10.72 10.78 -17.75
N ALA A 104 -9.94 10.04 -16.94
CA ALA A 104 -9.77 8.61 -17.08
C ALA A 104 -11.12 7.88 -17.06
N ARG A 105 -11.99 8.22 -16.09
CA ARG A 105 -13.33 7.64 -15.94
C ARG A 105 -14.23 7.96 -17.12
N GLN A 106 -14.27 9.22 -17.56
CA GLN A 106 -15.06 9.62 -18.72
C GLN A 106 -14.65 8.85 -19.97
N ARG A 107 -13.34 8.73 -20.19
CA ARG A 107 -12.79 8.04 -21.36
C ARG A 107 -13.04 6.54 -21.31
N ALA A 108 -12.77 5.89 -20.19
CA ALA A 108 -12.97 4.46 -20.03
C ALA A 108 -14.46 4.07 -20.13
N SER A 109 -15.36 4.87 -19.56
CA SER A 109 -16.82 4.64 -19.66
C SER A 109 -17.31 4.61 -21.10
N LYS A 110 -16.73 5.43 -21.99
CA LYS A 110 -17.10 5.46 -23.41
C LYS A 110 -16.83 4.13 -24.14
N TYR A 111 -15.84 3.37 -23.68
CA TYR A 111 -15.41 2.12 -24.32
C TYR A 111 -15.69 0.88 -23.45
N ALA A 112 -16.45 1.03 -22.36
CA ALA A 112 -16.79 -0.06 -21.45
C ALA A 112 -17.64 -1.17 -22.11
N ASP A 113 -18.34 -0.84 -23.20
CA ASP A 113 -19.17 -1.78 -23.98
C ASP A 113 -18.64 -1.93 -25.42
N TYR A 114 -17.34 -1.73 -25.62
CA TYR A 114 -16.73 -1.91 -26.94
C TYR A 114 -16.86 -3.37 -27.42
N PRO A 115 -17.18 -3.64 -28.71
CA PRO A 115 -17.57 -4.96 -29.21
C PRO A 115 -16.43 -5.99 -29.29
N VAL A 116 -15.20 -5.62 -28.89
CA VAL A 116 -14.05 -6.53 -28.86
C VAL A 116 -13.70 -6.77 -27.41
N ASP A 117 -13.95 -8.00 -26.92
CA ASP A 117 -13.82 -8.41 -25.52
C ASP A 117 -12.52 -7.94 -24.87
N ARG A 118 -11.39 -8.09 -25.58
CA ARG A 118 -10.09 -7.63 -25.10
C ARG A 118 -10.07 -6.14 -24.73
N TRP A 119 -10.59 -5.29 -25.61
CA TRP A 119 -10.62 -3.84 -25.37
C TRP A 119 -11.68 -3.48 -24.34
N GLN A 120 -12.82 -4.17 -24.37
CA GLN A 120 -13.86 -4.05 -23.35
C GLN A 120 -13.28 -4.28 -21.96
N ASN A 121 -12.55 -5.38 -21.77
CA ASN A 121 -11.92 -5.74 -20.51
C ASN A 121 -10.86 -4.73 -20.08
N LEU A 122 -10.01 -4.26 -20.99
CA LEU A 122 -9.01 -3.21 -20.69
C LEU A 122 -9.65 -1.93 -20.11
N PHE A 123 -10.75 -1.46 -20.70
CA PHE A 123 -11.43 -0.26 -20.20
C PHE A 123 -12.26 -0.53 -18.93
N ARG A 124 -12.84 -1.73 -18.79
CA ARG A 124 -13.52 -2.14 -17.56
C ARG A 124 -12.54 -2.31 -16.39
N GLU A 125 -11.34 -2.83 -16.63
CA GLU A 125 -10.23 -2.89 -15.65
C GLU A 125 -9.88 -1.47 -15.16
N ALA A 126 -9.74 -0.51 -16.07
CA ALA A 126 -9.51 0.88 -15.71
C ALA A 126 -10.67 1.45 -14.86
N LEU A 127 -11.94 1.15 -15.19
CA LEU A 127 -13.09 1.58 -14.39
C LEU A 127 -13.11 0.93 -13.01
N ALA A 128 -12.76 -0.34 -12.90
CA ALA A 128 -12.67 -1.06 -11.63
C ALA A 128 -11.60 -0.44 -10.72
N GLN A 129 -10.42 -0.11 -11.25
CA GLN A 129 -9.38 0.60 -10.49
C GLN A 129 -9.85 1.99 -10.04
N LEU A 130 -10.59 2.73 -10.88
CA LEU A 130 -11.15 4.02 -10.49
C LEU A 130 -12.23 3.87 -9.40
N ASP A 131 -13.02 2.80 -9.44
CA ASP A 131 -14.00 2.50 -8.40
C ASP A 131 -13.32 2.13 -7.08
N GLU A 132 -12.23 1.36 -7.12
CA GLU A 132 -11.41 1.07 -5.95
C GLU A 132 -10.79 2.34 -5.33
N ILE A 133 -10.27 3.25 -6.16
CA ILE A 133 -9.75 4.55 -5.70
C ILE A 133 -10.86 5.38 -5.03
N ASP A 134 -12.09 5.31 -5.53
CA ASP A 134 -13.27 5.95 -4.91
C ASP A 134 -13.77 5.20 -3.65
N GLY A 135 -13.06 4.16 -3.18
CA GLY A 135 -13.41 3.36 -2.01
C GLY A 135 -14.58 2.39 -2.24
N LYS A 136 -14.95 2.13 -3.49
CA LYS A 136 -15.97 1.13 -3.83
C LYS A 136 -15.32 -0.26 -3.82
N GLY A 137 -16.13 -1.28 -3.57
CA GLY A 137 -15.64 -2.66 -3.48
C GLY A 137 -15.00 -3.15 -4.79
N VAL A 138 -13.93 -3.94 -4.64
CA VAL A 138 -13.24 -4.60 -5.75
C VAL A 138 -14.15 -5.69 -6.33
N LYS A 139 -14.31 -5.71 -7.66
CA LYS A 139 -15.01 -6.77 -8.39
C LYS A 139 -14.12 -7.26 -9.52
N PRO A 140 -14.08 -8.57 -9.77
CA PRO A 140 -13.34 -9.08 -10.92
C PRO A 140 -14.01 -8.59 -12.20
N VAL A 141 -13.19 -8.18 -13.17
CA VAL A 141 -13.65 -7.83 -14.52
C VAL A 141 -13.67 -9.08 -15.39
N ASP A 142 -12.76 -10.01 -15.13
CA ASP A 142 -12.68 -11.34 -15.72
C ASP A 142 -12.65 -12.40 -14.61
N ASP A 143 -13.73 -13.16 -14.48
CA ASP A 143 -13.90 -14.20 -13.46
C ASP A 143 -12.94 -15.39 -13.65
N GLU A 144 -12.34 -15.56 -14.83
CA GLU A 144 -11.33 -16.60 -15.09
C GLU A 144 -9.91 -16.13 -14.72
N ASN A 145 -9.72 -14.83 -14.48
CA ASN A 145 -8.43 -14.28 -14.09
C ASN A 145 -8.17 -14.48 -12.59
N ARG A 146 -7.31 -15.46 -12.29
CA ARG A 146 -6.90 -15.82 -10.93
C ARG A 146 -6.40 -14.63 -10.09
N GLU A 147 -5.65 -13.70 -10.67
CA GLU A 147 -5.12 -12.55 -9.92
C GLU A 147 -6.26 -11.64 -9.46
N GLN A 148 -7.21 -11.35 -10.34
CA GLN A 148 -8.37 -10.52 -10.01
C GLN A 148 -9.27 -11.19 -8.95
N VAL A 149 -9.47 -12.50 -9.05
CA VAL A 149 -10.23 -13.26 -8.04
C VAL A 149 -9.51 -13.22 -6.68
N GLN A 150 -8.17 -13.33 -6.68
CA GLN A 150 -7.38 -13.26 -5.46
C GLN A 150 -7.42 -11.87 -4.81
N ASP A 151 -7.40 -10.80 -5.60
CA ASP A 151 -7.51 -9.42 -5.09
C ASP A 151 -8.88 -9.17 -4.43
N VAL A 152 -9.96 -9.70 -5.02
CA VAL A 152 -11.30 -9.62 -4.45
C VAL A 152 -11.36 -10.35 -3.11
N LEU A 153 -10.81 -11.57 -3.03
CA LEU A 153 -10.74 -12.33 -1.77
C LEU A 153 -9.92 -11.57 -0.71
N ALA A 154 -8.74 -11.06 -1.07
CA ALA A 154 -7.89 -10.28 -0.17
C ALA A 154 -8.62 -9.01 0.33
N SER A 155 -9.38 -8.34 -0.53
CA SER A 155 -10.16 -7.15 -0.14
C SER A 155 -11.27 -7.46 0.89
N SER A 156 -11.72 -8.71 0.94
CA SER A 156 -12.77 -9.21 1.83
C SER A 156 -12.24 -9.77 3.16
N GLU A 157 -10.93 -10.04 3.25
CA GLU A 157 -10.31 -10.54 4.46
C GLU A 157 -10.47 -9.52 5.60
N PRO A 158 -10.72 -9.98 6.84
CA PRO A 158 -10.67 -9.13 8.02
C PRO A 158 -9.27 -8.59 8.24
N GLY A 159 -9.17 -7.34 8.67
CA GLY A 159 -7.93 -6.69 9.08
C GLY A 159 -8.11 -6.10 10.46
N LEU A 160 -7.09 -6.25 11.30
CA LEU A 160 -7.07 -5.72 12.66
C LEU A 160 -5.67 -5.21 12.95
N GLU A 161 -5.58 -3.98 13.43
CA GLU A 161 -4.37 -3.38 13.96
C GLU A 161 -4.72 -2.65 15.26
N LEU A 162 -3.84 -2.79 16.24
CA LEU A 162 -4.01 -2.25 17.59
C LEU A 162 -2.92 -1.22 17.85
N GLU A 163 -3.28 -0.05 18.34
CA GLU A 163 -2.37 0.95 18.90
C GLU A 163 -2.81 1.32 20.31
N VAL A 164 -1.85 1.53 21.20
CA VAL A 164 -2.10 1.92 22.58
C VAL A 164 -1.12 3.01 22.96
N GLU A 165 -1.61 4.25 23.08
CA GLU A 165 -0.81 5.42 23.40
C GLU A 165 -1.54 6.33 24.38
N LYS A 166 -0.81 6.90 25.36
CA LYS A 166 -1.32 7.96 26.27
C LYS A 166 -2.65 7.63 26.97
N GLY A 167 -2.89 6.36 27.30
CA GLY A 167 -4.13 5.93 27.95
C GLY A 167 -5.32 5.82 27.00
N GLU A 168 -5.08 5.87 25.69
CA GLU A 168 -6.07 5.64 24.64
C GLU A 168 -5.71 4.37 23.86
N ILE A 169 -6.72 3.56 23.56
CA ILE A 169 -6.62 2.40 22.70
C ILE A 169 -7.26 2.76 21.37
N SER A 170 -6.52 2.64 20.27
CA SER A 170 -7.01 2.81 18.91
C SER A 170 -7.02 1.46 18.20
N ILE A 171 -8.19 1.06 17.71
CA ILE A 171 -8.36 -0.15 16.92
C ILE A 171 -8.62 0.25 15.48
N HIS A 172 -7.72 -0.16 14.60
CA HIS A 172 -7.89 -0.04 13.15
C HIS A 172 -8.47 -1.35 12.62
N ALA A 173 -9.68 -1.30 12.08
CA ALA A 173 -10.42 -2.49 11.71
C ALA A 173 -10.98 -2.41 10.30
N ARG A 174 -10.82 -3.51 9.56
CA ARG A 174 -11.36 -3.69 8.20
C ARG A 174 -12.20 -4.96 8.16
N ASN A 175 -13.39 -4.90 7.56
CA ASN A 175 -14.32 -6.02 7.44
C ASN A 175 -14.73 -6.69 8.77
N LEU A 176 -14.68 -5.96 9.88
CA LEU A 176 -15.05 -6.42 11.22
C LEU A 176 -16.24 -5.63 11.78
N LYS A 177 -17.13 -6.30 12.51
CA LYS A 177 -18.31 -5.70 13.16
C LYS A 177 -18.11 -5.50 14.67
N ASP A 178 -17.36 -6.40 15.28
CA ASP A 178 -17.07 -6.41 16.70
C ASP A 178 -15.68 -7.01 16.93
N CYS A 179 -15.12 -6.69 18.09
CA CYS A 179 -13.89 -7.28 18.60
C CYS A 179 -13.97 -7.46 20.11
N THR A 180 -13.25 -8.43 20.65
CA THR A 180 -13.10 -8.63 22.09
C THR A 180 -11.77 -8.06 22.53
N VAL A 181 -11.80 -7.16 23.51
CA VAL A 181 -10.62 -6.56 24.13
C VAL A 181 -10.40 -7.18 25.50
N ASN A 182 -9.23 -7.78 25.69
CA ASN A 182 -8.80 -8.45 26.90
C ASN A 182 -7.70 -7.64 27.59
N TYR A 183 -7.76 -7.56 28.91
CA TYR A 183 -6.80 -6.82 29.74
C TYR A 183 -6.11 -7.74 30.73
N TYR A 184 -4.78 -7.75 30.70
CA TYR A 184 -3.93 -8.54 31.57
C TYR A 184 -2.97 -7.63 32.35
N PRO A 185 -3.26 -7.32 33.62
CA PRO A 185 -2.33 -6.62 34.50
C PRO A 185 -0.97 -7.30 34.54
N MET A 186 0.07 -6.49 34.35
CA MET A 186 1.44 -6.95 34.27
C MET A 186 2.19 -6.57 35.55
N ASP A 187 2.81 -7.57 36.16
CA ASP A 187 3.91 -7.34 37.09
C ASP A 187 5.20 -7.20 36.28
N VAL A 188 5.53 -5.95 35.98
CA VAL A 188 6.65 -5.60 35.11
C VAL A 188 7.99 -6.02 35.73
N GLU A 189 8.13 -5.99 37.06
CA GLU A 189 9.37 -6.41 37.73
C GLU A 189 9.60 -7.91 37.61
N LEU A 190 8.53 -8.72 37.78
CA LEU A 190 8.61 -10.15 37.60
C LEU A 190 8.86 -10.54 36.13
N LEU A 191 8.19 -9.86 35.19
CA LEU A 191 8.38 -10.09 33.75
C LEU A 191 9.83 -9.79 33.33
N PHE A 192 10.37 -8.64 33.72
CA PHE A 192 11.77 -8.30 33.45
C PHE A 192 12.77 -9.21 34.17
N SER A 193 12.44 -9.75 35.35
CA SER A 193 13.31 -10.68 36.06
C SER A 193 13.37 -12.05 35.39
N ARG A 194 12.27 -12.50 34.77
CA ARG A 194 12.22 -13.78 34.07
C ARG A 194 12.72 -13.71 32.63
N LYS A 195 12.48 -12.59 31.93
CA LYS A 195 12.80 -12.40 30.51
C LYS A 195 13.17 -10.94 30.20
N PRO A 196 14.40 -10.50 30.50
CA PRO A 196 14.81 -9.08 30.37
C PRO A 196 14.88 -8.56 28.92
N PHE A 197 14.89 -9.43 27.90
CA PHE A 197 15.14 -9.04 26.51
C PHE A 197 13.96 -9.24 25.55
N VAL A 198 12.83 -9.78 26.02
CA VAL A 198 11.71 -10.09 25.13
C VAL A 198 10.71 -8.94 25.14
N LYS A 199 10.85 -8.05 24.16
CA LYS A 199 9.99 -6.86 24.04
C LYS A 199 8.60 -7.17 23.49
N ASP A 200 8.40 -8.32 22.85
CA ASP A 200 7.19 -8.64 22.06
C ASP A 200 6.61 -10.06 22.28
N ASP A 201 6.89 -10.74 23.41
CA ASP A 201 6.32 -12.08 23.68
C ASP A 201 4.85 -11.97 24.14
N THR A 202 3.96 -11.67 23.20
CA THR A 202 2.51 -11.66 23.43
C THR A 202 1.92 -13.08 23.54
N GLU A 203 2.67 -14.10 23.09
CA GLU A 203 2.21 -15.49 23.04
C GLU A 203 1.93 -16.11 24.42
N HIS A 204 2.56 -15.63 25.50
CA HIS A 204 2.34 -16.20 26.84
C HIS A 204 0.99 -15.82 27.47
N PHE A 205 0.39 -14.70 27.05
CA PHE A 205 -0.93 -14.28 27.54
C PHE A 205 -2.06 -15.22 27.08
N THR A 206 -1.78 -16.10 26.12
CA THR A 206 -2.71 -17.16 25.67
C THR A 206 -3.02 -18.21 26.74
N SER A 207 -2.16 -18.33 27.76
CA SER A 207 -2.26 -19.36 28.81
C SER A 207 -2.88 -18.88 30.13
N ILE A 208 -3.23 -17.59 30.21
CA ILE A 208 -3.79 -16.97 31.41
C ILE A 208 -5.17 -16.36 31.12
N VAL A 209 -6.00 -16.27 32.15
CA VAL A 209 -7.34 -15.68 32.05
C VAL A 209 -7.22 -14.15 32.17
N PRO A 210 -7.88 -13.36 31.30
CA PRO A 210 -7.87 -11.91 31.42
C PRO A 210 -8.63 -11.45 32.66
N ASN A 211 -8.17 -10.37 33.27
CA ASN A 211 -8.84 -9.77 34.43
C ASN A 211 -10.11 -9.02 34.02
N LEU A 212 -10.11 -8.45 32.82
CA LEU A 212 -11.28 -7.83 32.21
C LEU A 212 -11.34 -8.23 30.74
N SER A 213 -12.54 -8.54 30.26
CA SER A 213 -12.82 -8.75 28.85
C SER A 213 -14.04 -7.92 28.46
N ARG A 214 -13.94 -7.14 27.38
CA ARG A 214 -15.01 -6.28 26.87
C ARG A 214 -15.22 -6.54 25.38
N THR A 215 -16.47 -6.69 24.97
CA THR A 215 -16.82 -6.71 23.54
C THR A 215 -17.12 -5.29 23.08
N ILE A 216 -16.47 -4.87 22.00
CA ILE A 216 -16.59 -3.53 21.42
C ILE A 216 -17.20 -3.66 20.03
N SER A 217 -18.27 -2.90 19.79
CA SER A 217 -18.87 -2.79 18.46
C SER A 217 -18.08 -1.80 17.62
N LEU A 218 -17.56 -2.26 16.49
CA LEU A 218 -16.75 -1.45 15.57
C LEU A 218 -17.67 -0.68 14.61
N PRO A 219 -17.55 0.65 14.53
CA PRO A 219 -18.40 1.46 13.68
C PRO A 219 -18.15 1.17 12.19
N LYS A 220 -19.22 0.85 11.44
CA LYS A 220 -19.12 0.67 9.99
C LYS A 220 -18.63 1.94 9.30
N GLY A 221 -17.67 1.79 8.40
CA GLY A 221 -17.16 2.87 7.55
C GLY A 221 -16.21 3.84 8.25
N LYS A 222 -15.76 3.54 9.47
CA LYS A 222 -14.60 4.21 10.07
C LYS A 222 -13.42 3.26 10.07
N GLU A 223 -12.26 3.76 9.66
CA GLU A 223 -11.03 2.97 9.68
C GLU A 223 -10.48 2.77 11.09
N ALA A 224 -10.76 3.70 12.02
CA ALA A 224 -10.28 3.65 13.39
C ALA A 224 -11.42 3.85 14.40
N HIS A 225 -11.33 3.13 15.52
CA HIS A 225 -12.17 3.31 16.70
C HIS A 225 -11.32 3.44 17.95
N SER A 226 -11.37 4.62 18.57
CA SER A 226 -10.57 4.94 19.75
C SER A 226 -11.43 5.07 21.00
N PHE A 227 -10.92 4.59 22.12
CA PHE A 227 -11.57 4.65 23.43
C PHE A 227 -10.51 4.62 24.54
N PRO A 228 -10.80 5.19 25.72
CA PRO A 228 -9.84 5.24 26.81
C PRO A 228 -9.58 3.84 27.40
N VAL A 229 -8.37 3.65 27.92
CA VAL A 229 -8.07 2.54 28.84
C VAL A 229 -9.00 2.65 30.05
N PRO A 230 -9.63 1.55 30.52
CA PRO A 230 -10.50 1.59 31.68
C PRO A 230 -9.83 2.17 32.93
N ASP A 231 -10.57 2.96 33.71
CA ASP A 231 -10.05 3.64 34.91
C ASP A 231 -9.36 2.69 35.91
N GLU A 232 -9.82 1.44 36.02
CA GLU A 232 -9.21 0.40 36.87
C GLU A 232 -7.77 0.02 36.49
N PHE A 233 -7.34 0.42 35.28
CA PHE A 233 -6.02 0.17 34.71
C PHE A 233 -5.22 1.44 34.42
N ALA A 234 -5.76 2.63 34.70
CA ALA A 234 -5.10 3.90 34.41
C ALA A 234 -3.71 4.01 35.07
N ASP A 235 -3.59 3.50 36.30
CA ASP A 235 -2.33 3.52 37.08
C ASP A 235 -1.59 2.18 37.08
N ARG A 236 -1.90 1.27 36.13
CA ARG A 236 -1.31 -0.07 36.07
C ARG A 236 -0.75 -0.39 34.69
N ASN A 237 0.40 -1.06 34.69
CA ASN A 237 0.91 -1.67 33.47
C ASN A 237 0.02 -2.85 33.09
N VAL A 238 -0.48 -2.86 31.85
CA VAL A 238 -1.47 -3.82 31.38
C VAL A 238 -1.14 -4.22 29.94
N MET A 239 -1.17 -5.52 29.65
CA MET A 239 -1.19 -5.99 28.28
C MET A 239 -2.63 -5.88 27.77
N VAL A 240 -2.80 -5.15 26.68
CA VAL A 240 -4.09 -5.02 25.98
C VAL A 240 -4.04 -5.93 24.76
N GLU A 241 -5.02 -6.80 24.66
CA GLU A 241 -5.17 -7.73 23.55
C GLU A 241 -6.52 -7.50 22.88
N VAL A 242 -6.53 -7.58 21.55
CA VAL A 242 -7.75 -7.54 20.75
C VAL A 242 -7.84 -8.80 19.92
N VAL A 243 -9.00 -9.46 19.99
CA VAL A 243 -9.32 -10.66 19.23
C VAL A 243 -10.55 -10.39 18.36
N ALA A 244 -10.45 -10.66 17.06
CA ALA A 244 -11.57 -10.55 16.12
C ALA A 244 -11.36 -11.47 14.91
N ALA A 245 -12.40 -12.21 14.51
CA ALA A 245 -12.38 -13.08 13.33
C ALA A 245 -11.16 -14.03 13.22
N GLY A 246 -10.61 -14.49 14.36
CA GLY A 246 -9.42 -15.34 14.39
C GLY A 246 -8.08 -14.60 14.34
N ILE A 247 -8.09 -13.28 14.15
CA ILE A 247 -6.92 -12.41 14.28
C ILE A 247 -6.76 -11.99 15.73
N ARG A 248 -5.52 -11.91 16.19
CA ARG A 248 -5.14 -11.50 17.55
C ARG A 248 -3.99 -10.54 17.48
N GLU A 249 -4.17 -9.37 18.08
CA GLU A 249 -3.15 -8.34 18.23
C GLU A 249 -3.00 -8.00 19.72
N ALA A 250 -1.78 -7.77 20.19
CA ALA A 250 -1.56 -7.41 21.59
C ALA A 250 -0.43 -6.39 21.74
N LYS A 251 -0.64 -5.39 22.60
CA LYS A 251 0.32 -4.34 22.90
C LYS A 251 0.33 -4.01 24.39
N ALA A 252 1.52 -3.73 24.90
CA ALA A 252 1.72 -3.31 26.28
C ALA A 252 1.34 -1.84 26.48
N TYR A 253 0.48 -1.58 27.45
CA TYR A 253 0.25 -0.26 28.03
C TYR A 253 1.09 -0.12 29.30
N TYR A 254 1.94 0.91 29.33
CA TYR A 254 2.70 1.26 30.54
C TYR A 254 2.14 2.54 31.14
N ALA A 255 1.63 2.45 32.36
CA ALA A 255 1.09 3.59 33.10
C ALA A 255 2.24 4.38 33.75
N ASN A 256 2.90 5.23 32.95
CA ASN A 256 3.94 6.13 33.45
C ASN A 256 4.06 7.41 32.62
N ASP A 257 4.57 8.46 33.25
CA ASP A 257 4.89 9.74 32.62
C ASP A 257 6.37 9.88 32.29
N LEU A 258 7.07 8.77 32.01
CA LEU A 258 8.49 8.79 31.71
C LEU A 258 8.72 8.94 30.21
N LYS A 259 9.50 9.95 29.84
CA LYS A 259 10.11 10.06 28.51
C LYS A 259 11.58 9.69 28.63
N VAL A 260 11.95 8.56 28.02
CA VAL A 260 13.32 8.06 28.00
C VAL A 260 13.96 8.33 26.65
N GLN A 261 15.14 8.94 26.65
CA GLN A 261 15.96 9.16 25.47
C GLN A 261 17.30 8.46 25.65
N LEU A 262 17.65 7.60 24.71
CA LEU A 262 18.94 6.91 24.66
C LEU A 262 19.82 7.58 23.60
N VAL A 263 21.00 8.02 24.00
CA VAL A 263 22.04 8.49 23.10
C VAL A 263 23.07 7.37 22.98
N GLU A 264 22.76 6.39 22.13
CA GLU A 264 23.47 5.10 22.02
C GLU A 264 24.98 5.27 21.83
N ASN A 265 25.39 6.12 20.89
CA ASN A 265 26.80 6.37 20.56
C ASN A 265 27.65 6.87 21.76
N TYR A 266 27.00 7.41 22.79
CA TYR A 266 27.65 7.97 23.98
C TYR A 266 27.26 7.25 25.27
N GLY A 267 26.43 6.19 25.20
CA GLY A 267 25.97 5.44 26.36
C GLY A 267 25.19 6.28 27.39
N GLN A 268 24.50 7.33 26.96
CA GLN A 268 23.76 8.21 27.86
C GLN A 268 22.26 7.91 27.82
N VAL A 269 21.64 7.82 29.00
CA VAL A 269 20.19 7.73 29.17
C VAL A 269 19.71 9.01 29.85
N ARG A 270 18.73 9.68 29.24
CA ARG A 270 18.03 10.81 29.84
C ARG A 270 16.59 10.40 30.13
N VAL A 271 16.16 10.61 31.37
CA VAL A 271 14.76 10.44 31.77
C VAL A 271 14.18 11.79 32.18
N ALA A 272 13.04 12.13 31.59
CA ALA A 272 12.30 13.35 31.88
C ALA A 272 10.81 13.04 32.00
N HIS A 273 10.07 13.94 32.63
CA HIS A 273 8.62 13.90 32.61
C HIS A 273 8.11 14.09 31.17
N SER A 274 7.17 13.24 30.75
CA SER A 274 6.60 13.18 29.40
C SER A 274 6.02 14.52 28.94
N GLU A 275 5.21 15.15 29.80
CA GLU A 275 4.56 16.44 29.52
C GLU A 275 5.46 17.65 29.76
N THR A 276 6.06 17.76 30.95
CA THR A 276 6.79 19.00 31.33
C THR A 276 8.21 19.06 30.79
N GLY A 277 8.77 17.95 30.32
CA GLY A 277 10.14 17.83 29.85
C GLY A 277 11.21 18.03 30.95
N LYS A 278 10.79 18.19 32.21
CA LYS A 278 11.71 18.37 33.35
C LYS A 278 12.41 17.04 33.68
N PRO A 279 13.70 17.06 34.04
CA PRO A 279 14.40 15.85 34.47
C PRO A 279 13.76 15.28 35.73
N LEU A 280 13.72 13.96 35.83
CA LEU A 280 13.18 13.23 36.99
C LEU A 280 14.34 12.68 37.85
N PRO A 281 14.69 13.37 38.97
CA PRO A 281 15.94 13.12 39.69
C PRO A 281 15.99 11.80 40.48
N GLU A 282 14.84 11.20 40.80
CA GLU A 282 14.74 9.98 41.61
C GLU A 282 14.36 8.75 40.77
N THR A 283 14.63 8.80 39.47
CA THR A 283 14.31 7.68 38.57
C THR A 283 15.24 6.49 38.82
N TYR A 284 14.67 5.34 39.18
CA TYR A 284 15.40 4.07 39.20
C TYR A 284 15.63 3.55 37.78
N VAL A 285 16.89 3.38 37.38
CA VAL A 285 17.28 2.88 36.05
C VAL A 285 18.03 1.56 36.21
N LYS A 286 17.54 0.52 35.51
CA LYS A 286 18.17 -0.80 35.47
C LYS A 286 18.61 -1.11 34.05
N VAL A 287 19.91 -1.35 33.87
CA VAL A 287 20.52 -1.67 32.58
C VAL A 287 20.92 -3.14 32.56
N TYR A 288 20.52 -3.85 31.51
CA TYR A 288 20.83 -5.26 31.28
C TYR A 288 21.73 -5.37 30.03
N ALA A 289 22.68 -6.30 30.05
CA ALA A 289 23.61 -6.60 28.95
C ALA A 289 23.52 -8.09 28.60
#